data_AF-A0A0F9IL11-F1
#
_entry.id   AF-A0A0F9IL11-F1
#
_cell.length_a   1.000
_cell.length_b   1.000
_cell.length_c   1.000
_cell.angle_alpha   90.00
_cell.angle_beta   90.00
_cell.angle_gamma   90.00
#
_symmetry.space_group_name_H-M   'P 1'
#
loop_
_entity.id
_entity.type
_entity.pdbx_description
1 polymer ?
#
loop_
_entity_poly.entity_id
_entity_poly.type
_entity_poly.pdbx_seq_one_letter_code
_entity_poly.pdbx_strand_id
1 'polypeptide(L)'
;MEKANNSRKELLLNKIAKCEISRILKNLSLPNTHKKEIFEKYKKVLPHIGSEKIYSDPEILVPLIIYLYCRLHNIVLDRYDLFENSRLTEKILDDFVLALMDINLDDFSFLK
;
A
#
# COMPACT_ATOMS: atom_id res chain seq x y z
N MET A 1 -7.68 10.33 -27.51
CA MET A 1 -8.34 10.85 -26.29
C MET A 1 -8.13 9.95 -25.07
N GLU A 2 -8.11 8.62 -25.23
CA GLU A 2 -7.98 7.65 -24.13
C GLU A 2 -6.65 7.72 -23.35
N LYS A 3 -5.51 7.90 -24.04
CA LYS A 3 -4.18 8.02 -23.39
C LYS A 3 -4.08 9.19 -22.41
N ALA A 4 -4.64 10.35 -22.75
CA ALA A 4 -4.57 11.55 -21.90
C ALA A 4 -5.43 11.41 -20.62
N ASN A 5 -6.54 10.66 -20.69
CA ASN A 5 -7.37 10.38 -19.52
C ASN A 5 -6.72 9.37 -18.57
N ASN A 6 -6.03 8.36 -19.10
CA ASN A 6 -5.29 7.40 -18.28
C ASN A 6 -4.14 8.08 -17.52
N SER A 7 -3.37 8.97 -18.17
CA SER A 7 -2.29 9.71 -17.50
C SER A 7 -2.79 10.64 -16.39
N ARG A 8 -3.96 11.26 -16.54
CA ARG A 8 -4.56 12.10 -15.49
C ARG A 8 -5.04 11.27 -14.30
N LYS A 9 -5.68 10.13 -14.56
CA LYS A 9 -6.12 9.21 -13.52
C LYS A 9 -4.93 8.69 -12.71
N GLU A 10 -3.87 8.26 -13.38
CA GLU A 10 -2.65 7.79 -12.72
C GLU A 10 -2.00 8.90 -11.87
N LEU A 11 -1.90 10.12 -12.39
CA LEU A 11 -1.38 11.27 -11.64
C LEU A 11 -2.21 11.54 -10.37
N LEU A 12 -3.54 11.44 -10.46
CA LEU A 12 -4.44 11.63 -9.33
C LEU A 12 -4.23 10.53 -8.28
N LEU A 13 -4.20 9.26 -8.68
CA LEU A 13 -3.96 8.13 -7.76
C LEU A 13 -2.61 8.27 -7.05
N ASN A 14 -1.56 8.63 -7.79
CA ASN A 14 -0.24 8.89 -7.23
C ASN A 14 -0.24 10.04 -6.20
N LYS A 15 -1.05 11.09 -6.43
CA LYS A 15 -1.19 12.20 -5.49
C LYS A 15 -1.92 11.75 -4.22
N ILE A 16 -3.01 11.00 -4.35
CA ILE A 16 -3.76 10.44 -3.21
C ILE A 16 -2.84 9.53 -2.40
N ALA A 17 -2.12 8.62 -3.05
CA ALA A 17 -1.19 7.71 -2.38
C ALA A 17 -0.12 8.45 -1.55
N LYS A 18 0.50 9.51 -2.10
CA LYS A 18 1.48 10.32 -1.36
C LYS A 18 0.89 11.01 -0.13
N CYS A 19 -0.34 11.52 -0.27
CA CYS A 19 -1.07 12.14 0.84
C CYS A 19 -1.37 11.10 1.93
N GLU A 20 -1.89 9.94 1.55
CA GLU A 20 -2.21 8.85 2.47
C GLU A 20 -0.98 8.32 3.20
N ILE A 21 0.14 8.08 2.49
CA ILE A 21 1.41 7.70 3.12
C ILE A 21 1.82 8.74 4.15
N SER A 22 1.74 10.03 3.80
CA SER A 22 2.11 11.10 4.72
C SER A 22 1.21 11.17 5.94
N ARG A 23 -0.09 10.96 5.77
CA ARG A 23 -1.10 10.98 6.83
C ARG A 23 -0.89 9.82 7.80
N ILE A 24 -0.77 8.59 7.27
CA ILE A 24 -0.63 7.38 8.06
C ILE A 24 0.70 7.38 8.83
N LEU A 25 1.82 7.66 8.16
CA LEU A 25 3.12 7.69 8.86
C LEU A 25 3.13 8.74 9.99
N LYS A 26 2.53 9.92 9.76
CA LYS A 26 2.42 10.95 10.80
C LYS A 26 1.60 10.46 11.98
N ASN A 27 0.41 9.89 11.74
CA ASN A 27 -0.49 9.47 12.80
C ASN A 27 0.08 8.30 13.61
N LEU A 28 0.83 7.42 12.96
CA LEU A 28 1.48 6.27 13.59
C LEU A 28 2.87 6.59 14.15
N SER A 29 3.27 7.87 14.16
CA SER A 29 4.60 8.32 14.60
C SER A 29 5.77 7.61 13.90
N LEU A 30 5.56 7.15 12.66
CA LEU A 30 6.57 6.49 11.86
C LEU A 30 7.47 7.53 11.15
N PRO A 31 8.78 7.25 10.98
CA PRO A 31 9.70 8.19 10.35
C PRO A 31 9.30 8.57 8.92
N ASN A 32 9.27 9.88 8.64
CA ASN A 32 9.01 10.41 7.30
C ASN A 32 10.08 9.99 6.26
N THR A 33 11.25 9.52 6.71
CA THR A 33 12.32 8.99 5.86
C THR A 33 11.85 7.80 5.02
N HIS A 34 10.87 7.03 5.50
CA HIS A 34 10.32 5.87 4.79
C HIS A 34 9.37 6.23 3.64
N LYS A 35 8.88 7.48 3.57
CA LYS A 35 7.87 7.91 2.57
C LYS A 35 8.22 7.53 1.14
N LYS A 36 9.46 7.84 0.73
CA LYS A 36 9.91 7.63 -0.64
C LYS A 36 9.90 6.14 -0.96
N GLU A 37 10.44 5.33 -0.08
CA GLU A 37 10.56 3.89 -0.29
C GLU A 37 9.19 3.21 -0.32
N ILE A 38 8.30 3.54 0.61
CA ILE A 38 6.91 3.06 0.65
C ILE A 38 6.17 3.44 -0.63
N PHE A 39 6.34 4.68 -1.11
CA PHE A 39 5.71 5.12 -2.36
C PHE A 39 6.25 4.37 -3.59
N GLU A 40 7.56 4.08 -3.64
CA GLU A 40 8.12 3.25 -4.71
C GLU A 40 7.61 1.81 -4.65
N LYS A 41 7.45 1.22 -3.44
CA LYS A 41 6.81 -0.10 -3.30
C LYS A 41 5.36 -0.08 -3.77
N TYR A 42 4.57 0.93 -3.39
CA TYR A 42 3.20 1.12 -3.89
C TYR A 42 3.14 1.14 -5.43
N LYS A 43 4.01 1.91 -6.07
CA LYS A 43 4.07 1.99 -7.53
C LYS A 43 4.46 0.67 -8.20
N LYS A 44 5.33 -0.12 -7.57
CA LYS A 44 5.71 -1.44 -8.05
C LYS A 44 4.59 -2.44 -7.90
N VAL A 45 3.85 -2.37 -6.80
CA VAL A 45 2.77 -3.33 -6.48
C VAL A 45 1.52 -3.07 -7.31
N LEU A 46 1.12 -1.81 -7.47
CA LEU A 46 -0.14 -1.42 -8.11
C LEU A 46 -0.40 -2.10 -9.48
N PRO A 47 0.58 -2.23 -10.40
CA PRO A 47 0.39 -2.93 -11.68
C PRO A 47 0.19 -4.44 -11.56
N HIS A 48 0.63 -5.05 -10.46
CA HIS A 48 0.59 -6.49 -10.23
C HIS A 48 -0.61 -6.94 -9.41
N ILE A 49 -1.25 -6.01 -8.68
CA ILE A 49 -2.51 -6.36 -8.06
C ILE A 49 -3.55 -6.48 -9.17
N GLY A 50 -4.08 -7.70 -9.31
CA GLY A 50 -4.98 -8.09 -10.39
C GLY A 50 -6.24 -7.23 -10.49
N SER A 51 -7.20 -7.67 -11.30
CA SER A 51 -8.44 -6.94 -11.62
C SER A 51 -9.35 -6.60 -10.42
N GLU A 52 -8.96 -6.97 -9.20
CA GLU A 52 -9.62 -6.61 -7.96
C GLU A 52 -9.56 -5.10 -7.72
N LYS A 53 -10.67 -4.44 -8.09
CA LYS A 53 -10.84 -2.99 -7.99
C LYS A 53 -10.55 -2.43 -6.60
N ILE A 54 -10.74 -3.22 -5.54
CA ILE A 54 -10.54 -2.77 -4.16
C ILE A 54 -9.07 -2.39 -3.89
N TYR A 55 -8.12 -3.16 -4.40
CA TYR A 55 -6.70 -2.90 -4.21
C TYR A 55 -6.13 -1.90 -5.21
N SER A 56 -6.93 -1.44 -6.17
CA SER A 56 -6.58 -0.29 -7.02
C SER A 56 -6.84 1.05 -6.33
N ASP A 57 -7.60 1.07 -5.22
CA ASP A 57 -7.83 2.24 -4.39
C ASP A 57 -6.59 2.53 -3.54
N PRO A 58 -5.94 3.70 -3.68
CA PRO A 58 -4.81 4.09 -2.86
C PRO A 58 -5.14 4.08 -1.36
N GLU A 59 -6.38 4.38 -0.95
CA GLU A 59 -6.76 4.42 0.47
C GLU A 59 -6.81 3.03 1.12
N ILE A 60 -6.83 1.96 0.31
CA ILE A 60 -6.73 0.56 0.75
C ILE A 60 -5.32 0.01 0.52
N LEU A 61 -4.74 0.26 -0.66
CA LEU A 61 -3.44 -0.32 -0.99
C LEU A 61 -2.31 0.32 -0.16
N VAL A 62 -2.33 1.63 0.07
CA VAL A 62 -1.28 2.29 0.86
C VAL A 62 -1.12 1.69 2.26
N PRO A 63 -2.18 1.53 3.10
CA PRO A 63 -2.01 0.92 4.42
C PRO A 63 -1.52 -0.53 4.35
N LEU A 64 -1.90 -1.31 3.33
CA LEU A 64 -1.33 -2.66 3.10
C LEU A 64 0.18 -2.61 2.84
N ILE A 65 0.63 -1.69 1.98
CA ILE A 65 2.06 -1.52 1.68
C ILE A 65 2.82 -1.05 2.92
N ILE A 66 2.25 -0.14 3.72
CA ILE A 66 2.86 0.30 4.98
C ILE A 66 3.01 -0.86 5.95
N TYR A 67 1.97 -1.70 6.09
CA TYR A 67 2.02 -2.89 6.93
C TYR A 67 3.15 -3.84 6.50
N LEU A 68 3.19 -4.20 5.21
CA LEU A 68 4.24 -5.06 4.66
C LEU A 68 5.63 -4.48 4.84
N TYR A 69 5.80 -3.18 4.55
CA TYR A 69 7.06 -2.48 4.73
C TYR A 69 7.54 -2.58 6.18
N CYS A 70 6.67 -2.31 7.15
CA CYS A 70 7.03 -2.40 8.55
C CYS A 70 7.43 -3.83 8.95
N ARG A 71 6.69 -4.85 8.46
CA ARG A 71 7.01 -6.26 8.70
C ARG A 71 8.37 -6.67 8.13
N LEU A 72 8.71 -6.23 6.92
CA LEU A 72 9.98 -6.55 6.26
C LEU A 72 11.18 -5.85 6.90
N HIS A 73 10.99 -4.63 7.40
CA HIS A 73 12.03 -3.83 8.03
C HIS A 73 12.10 -3.99 9.57
N ASN A 74 11.38 -4.97 10.14
CA ASN A 74 11.28 -5.21 11.59
C ASN A 74 10.85 -3.96 12.39
N ILE A 75 10.00 -3.13 11.81
CA ILE A 75 9.40 -1.97 12.48
C ILE A 75 8.14 -2.46 13.20
N VAL A 76 8.07 -2.18 14.50
CA VAL A 76 6.89 -2.49 15.31
C VAL A 76 5.74 -1.59 14.87
N LEU A 77 4.63 -2.22 14.49
CA LEU A 77 3.41 -1.56 14.05
C LEU A 77 2.22 -2.26 14.70
N ASP A 78 1.42 -1.52 15.47
CA ASP A 78 0.14 -2.04 15.96
C ASP A 78 -0.87 -2.09 14.82
N ARG A 79 -1.52 -3.25 14.65
CA ARG A 79 -2.56 -3.43 13.65
C ARG A 79 -3.80 -2.61 13.98
N TYR A 80 -4.15 -2.47 15.27
CA TYR A 80 -5.29 -1.67 15.69
C TYR A 80 -5.09 -0.20 15.31
N ASP A 81 -3.93 0.36 15.62
CA ASP A 81 -3.61 1.74 15.24
C ASP A 81 -3.65 1.94 13.72
N LEU A 82 -3.17 0.95 12.94
CA LEU A 82 -3.24 1.01 11.48
C LEU A 82 -4.69 1.02 10.97
N PHE A 83 -5.58 0.21 11.55
CA PHE A 83 -6.99 0.16 11.16
C PHE A 83 -7.71 1.45 11.53
N GLU A 84 -7.49 1.99 12.74
CA GLU A 84 -8.07 3.28 13.18
C GLU A 84 -7.61 4.46 12.31
N ASN A 85 -6.41 4.35 11.71
CA ASN A 85 -5.83 5.40 10.89
C ASN A 85 -5.97 5.17 9.38
N SER A 86 -6.75 4.18 8.93
CA SER A 86 -6.93 3.93 7.50
C SER A 86 -8.30 3.35 7.17
N ARG A 87 -8.56 3.12 5.87
CA ARG A 87 -9.76 2.38 5.44
C ARG A 87 -9.53 0.87 5.42
N LEU A 88 -8.36 0.41 5.86
CA LEU A 88 -8.05 -1.00 5.93
C LEU A 88 -8.86 -1.65 7.06
N THR A 89 -9.48 -2.77 6.75
CA THR A 89 -10.13 -3.63 7.76
C THR A 89 -9.28 -4.87 8.00
N GLU A 90 -9.47 -5.50 9.16
CA GLU A 90 -8.82 -6.77 9.49
C GLU A 90 -9.06 -7.82 8.41
N LYS A 91 -10.31 -7.96 7.95
CA LYS A 91 -10.67 -8.89 6.86
C LYS A 91 -9.87 -8.62 5.59
N ILE A 92 -9.75 -7.36 5.14
CA ILE A 92 -9.00 -7.03 3.92
C ILE A 92 -7.52 -7.37 4.09
N LEU A 93 -6.96 -7.10 5.28
CA LEU A 93 -5.57 -7.45 5.57
C LEU A 93 -5.35 -8.95 5.54
N ASP A 94 -6.22 -9.72 6.20
CA ASP A 94 -6.10 -11.18 6.27
C ASP A 94 -6.28 -11.83 4.90
N ASP A 95 -7.28 -11.39 4.12
CA ASP A 95 -7.49 -11.85 2.73
C ASP A 95 -6.23 -11.58 1.88
N PHE A 96 -5.64 -10.39 2.02
CA PHE A 96 -4.44 -10.01 1.28
C PHE A 96 -3.21 -10.82 1.71
N VAL A 97 -3.01 -11.04 3.01
CA VAL A 97 -1.90 -11.87 3.52
C VAL A 97 -2.06 -13.33 3.09
N LEU A 98 -3.29 -13.87 3.13
CA LEU A 98 -3.58 -15.22 2.66
C LEU A 98 -3.25 -15.35 1.16
N ALA A 99 -3.67 -14.38 0.35
CA ALA A 99 -3.32 -14.33 -1.06
C ALA A 99 -1.81 -14.31 -1.28
N LEU A 100 -1.04 -13.59 -0.46
CA LEU A 100 0.43 -13.59 -0.54
C LEU A 100 1.06 -14.93 -0.15
N MET A 101 0.43 -15.72 0.72
CA MET A 101 0.93 -17.03 1.14
C MET A 101 0.67 -18.13 0.11
N ASP A 102 -0.42 -18.01 -0.64
CA ASP A 102 -0.78 -18.94 -1.72
C ASP A 102 -0.02 -18.66 -3.04
N ILE A 103 0.64 -17.50 -3.14
CA ILE A 103 1.46 -17.10 -4.28
C ILE A 103 2.94 -17.37 -3.99
N ASN A 104 3.70 -17.77 -5.00
CA ASN A 104 5.14 -17.96 -4.85
C ASN A 104 5.80 -16.62 -4.45
N LEU A 105 6.40 -16.54 -3.27
CA LEU A 105 6.99 -15.31 -2.71
C LEU A 105 8.09 -14.68 -3.59
N ASP A 106 8.66 -15.45 -4.52
CA ASP A 106 9.59 -14.96 -5.53
C ASP A 106 8.94 -14.01 -6.55
N ASP A 107 7.64 -14.15 -6.80
CA ASP A 107 6.85 -13.25 -7.65
C ASP A 107 6.72 -11.85 -7.01
N PHE A 108 6.85 -11.78 -5.68
CA PHE A 108 6.89 -10.54 -4.90
C PHE A 108 8.32 -10.12 -4.53
N SER A 109 9.33 -10.54 -5.30
CA SER A 109 10.70 -10.03 -5.17
C SER A 109 10.80 -8.50 -5.20
N PHE A 110 9.80 -7.80 -5.75
CA PHE A 110 9.70 -6.34 -5.70
C PHE A 110 9.32 -5.76 -4.32
N LEU A 111 8.73 -6.57 -3.42
CA LEU A 111 8.45 -6.19 -2.03
C LEU A 111 9.71 -6.24 -1.16
N LYS A 112 10.62 -7.19 -1.40
CA LYS A 112 11.98 -7.22 -0.81
C LYS A 112 12.79 -6.04 -1.32
#